data_AF-A0A9E5QB88-F1
#
_entry.id   AF-A0A9E5QB88-F1
#
_cell.length_a   1.000
_cell.length_b   1.000
_cell.length_c   1.000
_cell.angle_alpha   90.00
_cell.angle_beta   90.00
_cell.angle_gamma   90.00
#
_symmetry.space_group_name_H-M   'P 1'
#
loop_
_entity.id
_entity.type
_entity.pdbx_description
1 polymer ?
#
loop_
_entity_poly.entity_id
_entity_poly.type
_entity_poly.pdbx_seq_one_letter_code
_entity_poly.pdbx_strand_id
1 'polypeptide(L)'
;SETDWSLFVESCSVVERILRLDPADMYAHMDFGTRDRYRKIVEKLSAHSEFSEQEVAEQALMMAERAAQNGTSQQSKKMHIGYYLIDEGYAAFCQKLAYQKPLDERLRRLTKEYPALYFFFIGIHFVTFIAIVGLVVNLFGRESWLIILTLIISWLPVLDLSIVSTNRLLSFLIPPRILPKLEFEGPIPDDYRTVVIVPTMLSSPKDVEAQFERLQIRALANANESLQFAIVSDFLDAETETIANDEAILDAARQQINRLNVQYHSKYG
;
A
#
# COMPACT_ATOMS: atom_id res chain seq x y z
N SER A 1 7.58 -5.08 -34.99
CA SER A 1 8.68 -5.15 -34.01
C SER A 1 8.89 -3.73 -33.53
N GLU A 2 8.12 -3.31 -32.52
CA GLU A 2 8.46 -2.11 -31.77
C GLU A 2 9.71 -2.45 -30.98
N THR A 3 10.81 -1.80 -31.29
CA THR A 3 12.06 -1.96 -30.54
C THR A 3 11.79 -1.55 -29.10
N ASP A 4 11.98 -2.47 -28.15
CA ASP A 4 11.76 -2.19 -26.75
C ASP A 4 12.88 -1.30 -26.21
N TRP A 5 12.70 0.01 -26.39
CA TRP A 5 13.63 1.05 -25.96
C TRP A 5 13.94 0.98 -24.46
N SER A 6 13.06 0.36 -23.68
CA SER A 6 13.25 0.16 -22.24
C SER A 6 14.43 -0.78 -21.96
N LEU A 7 14.51 -1.93 -22.66
CA LEU A 7 15.62 -2.88 -22.54
C LEU A 7 16.95 -2.29 -23.01
N PHE A 8 16.92 -1.43 -24.03
CA PHE A 8 18.12 -0.75 -24.52
C PHE A 8 18.67 0.25 -23.48
N VAL A 9 17.82 1.11 -22.90
CA VAL A 9 18.23 2.08 -21.87
C VAL A 9 18.74 1.37 -20.61
N GLU A 10 18.11 0.25 -20.22
CA GLU A 10 18.59 -0.59 -19.11
C GLU A 10 19.99 -1.16 -19.37
N SER A 11 20.27 -1.60 -20.60
CA SER A 11 21.58 -2.16 -20.96
C SER A 11 22.72 -1.14 -20.94
N CYS A 12 22.41 0.16 -21.05
CA CYS A 12 23.40 1.24 -21.07
C CYS A 12 23.54 2.00 -19.74
N SER A 13 22.64 1.79 -18.76
CA SER A 13 22.68 2.49 -17.48
C SER A 13 23.64 1.83 -16.49
N VAL A 14 24.64 2.59 -16.03
CA VAL A 14 25.57 2.13 -14.97
C VAL A 14 24.81 1.85 -13.66
N VAL A 15 23.78 2.65 -13.36
CA VAL A 15 22.91 2.47 -12.19
C VAL A 15 22.17 1.14 -12.26
N GLU A 16 21.57 0.80 -13.40
CA GLU A 16 20.86 -0.47 -13.59
C GLU A 16 21.80 -1.66 -13.34
N ARG A 17 23.01 -1.61 -13.90
CA ARG A 17 24.01 -2.67 -13.71
C ARG A 17 24.39 -2.84 -12.23
N ILE A 18 24.49 -1.75 -11.47
CA ILE A 18 24.79 -1.79 -10.03
C ILE A 18 23.61 -2.35 -9.25
N LEU A 19 22.38 -1.89 -9.53
CA LEU A 19 21.19 -2.37 -8.84
C LEU A 19 20.91 -3.86 -9.11
N ARG A 20 21.33 -4.39 -10.25
CA ARG A 20 21.28 -5.84 -10.55
C ARG A 20 22.25 -6.69 -9.73
N LEU A 21 23.24 -6.10 -9.05
CA LEU A 21 24.12 -6.81 -8.11
C LEU A 21 23.46 -7.01 -6.72
N ASP A 22 22.14 -6.83 -6.64
CA ASP A 22 21.34 -7.02 -5.44
C ASP A 22 21.64 -8.37 -4.75
N PRO A 23 22.14 -8.36 -3.49
CA PRO A 23 22.48 -9.60 -2.78
C PRO A 23 21.30 -10.53 -2.52
N ALA A 24 20.08 -9.98 -2.51
CA ALA A 24 18.85 -10.77 -2.39
C ALA A 24 18.41 -11.39 -3.73
N ASP A 25 19.07 -11.06 -4.85
CA ASP A 25 18.73 -11.49 -6.21
C ASP A 25 17.28 -11.20 -6.61
N MET A 26 16.64 -10.19 -6.00
CA MET A 26 15.23 -9.88 -6.24
C MET A 26 15.06 -8.79 -7.30
N TYR A 27 15.99 -7.83 -7.37
CA TYR A 27 15.87 -6.68 -8.26
C TYR A 27 15.71 -7.08 -9.73
N ALA A 28 16.44 -8.10 -10.19
CA ALA A 28 16.37 -8.57 -11.58
C ALA A 28 15.01 -9.17 -11.95
N HIS A 29 14.28 -9.70 -10.96
CA HIS A 29 12.95 -10.29 -11.12
C HIS A 29 11.82 -9.28 -10.88
N MET A 30 12.12 -7.99 -10.71
CA MET A 30 11.11 -6.95 -10.53
C MET A 30 10.54 -6.47 -11.85
N ASP A 31 9.26 -6.08 -11.83
CA ASP A 31 8.63 -5.46 -13.00
C ASP A 31 9.33 -4.15 -13.38
N PHE A 32 9.24 -3.78 -14.66
CA PHE A 32 9.87 -2.56 -15.15
C PHE A 32 9.48 -1.32 -14.33
N GLY A 33 8.21 -1.21 -13.93
CA GLY A 33 7.71 -0.08 -13.13
C GLY A 33 8.38 0.03 -11.75
N THR A 34 8.65 -1.10 -11.09
CA THR A 34 9.36 -1.12 -9.80
C THR A 34 10.84 -0.78 -9.99
N ARG A 35 11.49 -1.32 -11.02
CA ARG A 35 12.90 -1.01 -11.32
C ARG A 35 13.10 0.47 -11.68
N ASP A 36 12.23 1.01 -12.53
CA ASP A 36 12.20 2.43 -12.88
C ASP A 36 12.01 3.33 -11.66
N ARG A 37 11.12 2.93 -10.73
CA ARG A 37 10.94 3.66 -9.48
C ARG A 37 12.22 3.70 -8.63
N TYR A 38 12.98 2.60 -8.57
CA TYR A 38 14.25 2.58 -7.83
C TYR A 38 15.26 3.52 -8.48
N ARG A 39 15.37 3.48 -9.81
CA ARG A 39 16.23 4.41 -10.58
C ARG A 39 15.86 5.88 -10.33
N LYS A 40 14.57 6.22 -10.35
CA LYS A 40 14.08 7.58 -10.04
C LYS A 40 14.40 8.04 -8.61
N ILE A 41 14.46 7.11 -7.66
CA ILE A 41 14.86 7.45 -6.29
C ILE A 41 16.36 7.70 -6.22
N VAL A 42 17.17 6.92 -6.92
CA VAL A 42 18.61 7.14 -7.04
C VAL A 42 18.88 8.53 -7.66
N GLU A 43 18.22 8.87 -8.77
CA GLU A 43 18.26 10.19 -9.41
C GLU A 43 17.85 11.32 -8.45
N LYS A 44 16.75 11.12 -7.71
CA LYS A 44 16.28 12.11 -6.73
C LYS A 44 17.30 12.34 -5.61
N LEU A 45 17.91 11.27 -5.11
CA LEU A 45 18.90 11.31 -4.03
C LEU A 45 20.20 11.96 -4.49
N SER A 46 20.68 11.64 -5.70
CA SER A 46 21.88 12.27 -6.27
C SER A 46 21.64 13.77 -6.50
N ALA A 47 20.47 14.17 -7.01
CA ALA A 47 20.13 15.56 -7.28
C ALA A 47 20.13 16.48 -6.03
N HIS A 48 20.03 15.92 -4.81
CA HIS A 48 20.11 16.69 -3.56
C HIS A 48 21.12 16.11 -2.56
N SER A 49 22.18 15.48 -3.07
CA SER A 49 23.36 15.10 -2.30
C SER A 49 24.63 15.43 -3.08
N GLU A 50 25.80 15.26 -2.45
CA GLU A 50 27.09 15.45 -3.14
C GLU A 50 27.49 14.22 -3.99
N PHE A 51 26.70 13.16 -3.96
CA PHE A 51 26.97 11.91 -4.66
C PHE A 51 26.31 11.88 -6.04
N SER A 52 27.03 11.39 -7.04
CA SER A 52 26.48 11.04 -8.35
C SER A 52 25.48 9.88 -8.25
N GLU A 53 24.65 9.69 -9.29
CA GLU A 53 23.71 8.55 -9.34
C GLU A 53 24.41 7.20 -9.16
N GLN A 54 25.59 7.05 -9.78
CA GLN A 54 26.41 5.86 -9.66
C GLN A 54 26.82 5.63 -8.20
N GLU A 55 27.37 6.66 -7.53
CA GLU A 55 27.82 6.55 -6.15
C GLU A 55 26.66 6.28 -5.19
N VAL A 56 25.48 6.90 -5.42
CA VAL A 56 24.27 6.59 -4.64
C VAL A 56 23.90 5.11 -4.79
N ALA A 57 23.87 4.57 -6.01
CA ALA A 57 23.58 3.17 -6.25
C ALA A 57 24.62 2.25 -5.57
N GLU A 58 25.91 2.57 -5.66
CA GLU A 58 26.99 1.83 -4.99
C GLU A 58 26.83 1.87 -3.46
N GLN A 59 26.47 3.02 -2.87
CA GLN A 59 26.26 3.13 -1.43
C GLN A 59 25.07 2.29 -0.96
N ALA A 60 24.01 2.18 -1.77
CA ALA A 60 22.86 1.32 -1.48
C ALA A 60 23.25 -0.17 -1.54
N LEU A 61 23.97 -0.57 -2.58
CA LEU A 61 24.51 -1.92 -2.73
C LEU A 61 25.42 -2.30 -1.55
N MET A 62 26.38 -1.43 -1.19
CA MET A 62 27.28 -1.69 -0.05
C MET A 62 26.53 -1.89 1.28
N MET A 63 25.40 -1.21 1.49
CA MET A 63 24.59 -1.42 2.69
C MET A 63 23.87 -2.76 2.67
N ALA A 64 23.33 -3.15 1.51
CA ALA A 64 22.70 -4.44 1.30
C ALA A 64 23.70 -5.61 1.45
N GLU A 65 24.90 -5.49 0.89
CA GLU A 65 25.97 -6.49 1.03
C GLU A 65 26.42 -6.65 2.49
N ARG A 66 26.60 -5.54 3.21
CA ARG A 66 26.93 -5.58 4.64
C ARG A 66 25.83 -6.25 5.47
N ALA A 67 24.57 -6.06 5.09
CA ALA A 67 23.46 -6.75 5.75
C ALA A 67 23.45 -8.25 5.41
N ALA A 68 23.80 -8.64 4.18
CA ALA A 68 23.93 -10.04 3.79
C ALA A 68 25.07 -10.76 4.53
N GLN A 69 26.19 -10.09 4.76
CA GLN A 69 27.34 -10.65 5.50
C GLN A 69 27.07 -10.82 7.01
N ASN A 70 26.29 -9.93 7.61
CA ASN A 70 26.03 -9.90 9.05
C ASN A 70 24.70 -10.56 9.46
N GLY A 71 23.86 -10.93 8.49
CA GLY A 71 22.47 -11.33 8.71
C GLY A 71 22.29 -12.83 8.96
N THR A 72 21.40 -13.15 9.90
CA THR A 72 20.68 -14.44 9.92
C THR A 72 19.53 -14.39 8.91
N SER A 73 18.96 -15.55 8.53
CA SER A 73 17.83 -15.65 7.57
C SER A 73 16.64 -14.71 7.89
N GLN A 74 16.44 -14.34 9.17
CA GLN A 74 15.42 -13.38 9.61
C GLN A 74 15.63 -11.94 9.08
N GLN A 75 16.84 -11.56 8.68
CA GLN A 75 17.17 -10.23 8.16
C GLN A 75 17.12 -10.13 6.63
N SER A 76 16.52 -11.11 5.95
CA SER A 76 16.48 -11.22 4.49
C SER A 76 16.07 -9.93 3.77
N LYS A 77 15.10 -9.17 4.33
CA LYS A 77 14.68 -7.88 3.76
C LYS A 77 15.81 -6.85 3.65
N LYS A 78 16.74 -6.82 4.61
CA LYS A 78 17.85 -5.85 4.62
C LYS A 78 18.93 -6.18 3.59
N MET A 79 18.95 -7.41 3.08
CA MET A 79 19.87 -7.83 2.02
C MET A 79 19.44 -7.31 0.65
N HIS A 80 18.19 -6.84 0.52
CA HIS A 80 17.67 -6.28 -0.71
C HIS A 80 17.95 -4.78 -0.81
N ILE A 81 18.48 -4.31 -1.94
CA ILE A 81 18.78 -2.89 -2.18
C ILE A 81 17.54 -2.01 -1.99
N GLY A 82 16.36 -2.47 -2.41
CA GLY A 82 15.10 -1.74 -2.27
C GLY A 82 14.75 -1.37 -0.83
N TYR A 83 15.21 -2.12 0.17
CA TYR A 83 15.00 -1.78 1.59
C TYR A 83 15.57 -0.40 1.94
N TYR A 84 16.71 -0.03 1.35
CA TYR A 84 17.36 1.26 1.57
C TYR A 84 16.84 2.36 0.64
N LEU A 85 16.20 2.02 -0.48
CA LEU A 85 15.66 3.00 -1.42
C LEU A 85 14.22 3.40 -1.11
N ILE A 86 13.36 2.46 -0.70
CA ILE A 86 11.90 2.72 -0.60
C ILE A 86 11.26 2.31 0.72
N ASP A 87 11.98 1.63 1.60
CA ASP A 87 11.40 1.05 2.82
C ASP A 87 12.06 1.59 4.09
N GLU A 88 11.99 0.84 5.19
CA GLU A 88 12.44 1.27 6.52
C GLU A 88 13.93 1.68 6.57
N GLY A 89 14.77 1.15 5.68
CA GLY A 89 16.18 1.52 5.55
C GLY A 89 16.43 2.91 4.96
N TYR A 90 15.41 3.52 4.33
CA TYR A 90 15.54 4.79 3.61
C TYR A 90 15.99 5.95 4.50
N ALA A 91 15.53 6.02 5.75
CA ALA A 91 15.93 7.10 6.66
C ALA A 91 17.42 7.04 7.02
N ALA A 92 17.94 5.85 7.30
CA ALA A 92 19.36 5.62 7.58
C ALA A 92 20.21 5.88 6.32
N PHE A 93 19.71 5.50 5.14
CA PHE A 93 20.38 5.75 3.88
C PHE A 93 20.48 7.24 3.56
N CYS A 94 19.39 8.00 3.72
CA CYS A 94 19.40 9.46 3.60
C CYS A 94 20.44 10.13 4.52
N GLN A 95 20.57 9.64 5.76
CA GLN A 95 21.53 10.17 6.71
C GLN A 95 22.97 9.92 6.24
N LYS A 96 23.25 8.72 5.71
CA LYS A 96 24.56 8.35 5.18
C LYS A 96 24.96 9.21 3.98
N LEU A 97 24.00 9.54 3.11
CA LEU A 97 24.22 10.40 1.94
C LEU A 97 24.23 11.90 2.26
N ALA A 98 24.02 12.28 3.52
CA ALA A 98 23.78 13.69 3.91
C ALA A 98 22.69 14.36 3.05
N TYR A 99 21.65 13.59 2.69
CA TYR A 99 20.61 13.98 1.73
C TYR A 99 19.84 15.21 2.21
N GLN A 100 19.85 16.27 1.39
CA GLN A 100 19.16 17.51 1.67
C GLN A 100 17.70 17.41 1.22
N LYS A 101 16.83 16.92 2.12
CA LYS A 101 15.41 16.73 1.83
C LYS A 101 14.74 18.03 1.39
N PRO A 102 14.08 18.08 0.21
CA PRO A 102 13.31 19.23 -0.21
C PRO A 102 12.09 19.45 0.70
N LEU A 103 11.56 20.68 0.69
CA LEU A 103 10.50 21.10 1.63
C LEU A 103 9.20 20.30 1.48
N ASP A 104 8.86 19.91 0.25
CA ASP A 104 7.69 19.10 -0.07
C ASP A 104 7.78 17.70 0.56
N GLU A 105 8.95 17.05 0.52
CA GLU A 105 9.15 15.76 1.17
C GLU A 105 9.10 15.86 2.70
N ARG A 106 9.64 16.93 3.27
CA ARG A 106 9.56 17.18 4.72
C ARG A 106 8.10 17.32 5.18
N LEU A 107 7.29 18.07 4.43
CA LEU A 107 5.87 18.26 4.74
C LEU A 107 5.08 16.94 4.61
N ARG A 108 5.34 16.17 3.55
CA ARG A 108 4.72 14.83 3.35
C ARG A 108 5.04 13.88 4.50
N ARG A 109 6.27 13.90 5.00
CA ARG A 109 6.68 13.05 6.12
C ARG A 109 5.95 13.40 7.41
N LEU A 110 5.80 14.69 7.71
CA LEU A 110 5.07 15.16 8.90
C LEU A 110 3.62 14.66 8.90
N THR A 111 2.93 14.69 7.75
CA THR A 111 1.55 14.18 7.66
C THR A 111 1.42 12.69 7.94
N LYS A 112 2.47 11.89 7.71
CA LYS A 112 2.48 10.45 7.99
C LYS A 112 2.81 10.12 9.45
N GLU A 113 3.68 10.91 10.08
CA GLU A 113 4.16 10.69 11.45
C GLU A 113 3.21 11.27 12.51
N TYR A 114 2.39 12.27 12.17
CA TYR A 114 1.52 12.96 13.11
C TYR A 114 0.05 12.94 12.68
N PRO A 115 -0.73 11.92 13.10
CA PRO A 115 -2.18 11.87 12.88
C PRO A 115 -2.91 13.13 13.40
N ALA A 116 -2.35 13.80 14.40
CA ALA A 116 -2.88 15.07 14.92
C ALA A 116 -2.95 16.19 13.86
N LEU A 117 -2.09 16.18 12.84
CA LEU A 117 -2.12 17.17 11.76
C LEU A 117 -3.42 17.08 10.95
N TYR A 118 -4.01 15.90 10.81
CA TYR A 118 -5.29 15.72 10.14
C TYR A 118 -6.39 16.52 10.84
N PHE A 119 -6.52 16.36 12.17
CA PHE A 119 -7.49 17.10 12.97
C PHE A 119 -7.18 18.61 13.02
N PHE A 120 -5.89 18.98 13.01
CA PHE A 120 -5.48 20.38 12.91
C PHE A 120 -5.94 21.03 11.60
N PHE A 121 -5.77 20.37 10.45
CA PHE A 121 -6.28 20.89 9.17
C PHE A 121 -7.79 20.96 9.14
N ILE A 122 -8.52 19.97 9.68
CA ILE A 122 -9.98 20.05 9.83
C ILE A 122 -10.35 21.28 10.66
N GLY A 123 -9.68 21.52 11.79
CA GLY A 123 -9.93 22.67 12.65
C GLY A 123 -9.70 24.01 11.93
N ILE A 124 -8.61 24.14 11.17
CA ILE A 124 -8.34 25.34 10.36
C ILE A 124 -9.44 25.56 9.32
N HIS A 125 -9.81 24.53 8.55
CA HIS A 125 -10.87 24.65 7.55
C HIS A 125 -12.21 25.00 8.21
N PHE A 126 -12.51 24.40 9.36
CA PHE A 126 -13.75 24.65 10.11
C PHE A 126 -13.85 26.10 10.55
N VAL A 127 -12.81 26.63 11.20
CA VAL A 127 -12.77 28.04 11.61
C VAL A 127 -12.85 28.96 10.40
N THR A 128 -12.16 28.63 9.31
CA THR A 128 -12.17 29.41 8.07
C THR A 128 -13.56 29.46 7.45
N PHE A 129 -14.24 28.33 7.32
CA PHE A 129 -15.57 28.26 6.72
C PHE A 129 -16.65 28.85 7.62
N ILE A 130 -16.56 28.69 8.95
CA ILE A 130 -17.45 29.42 9.88
C ILE A 130 -17.26 30.93 9.76
N ALA A 131 -16.02 31.41 9.65
CA ALA A 131 -15.74 32.82 9.45
C ALA A 131 -16.32 33.33 8.12
N ILE A 132 -16.22 32.54 7.05
CA ILE A 132 -16.83 32.85 5.75
C ILE A 132 -18.36 32.92 5.86
N VAL A 133 -19.02 31.95 6.52
CA VAL A 133 -20.47 31.98 6.77
C VAL A 133 -20.84 33.25 7.53
N GLY A 134 -20.09 33.58 8.58
CA GLY A 134 -20.34 34.78 9.38
C GLY A 134 -20.20 36.08 8.58
N LEU A 135 -19.24 36.14 7.66
CA LEU A 135 -19.03 37.27 6.76
C LEU A 135 -20.15 37.37 5.71
N VAL A 136 -20.53 36.25 5.08
CA VAL A 136 -21.57 36.19 4.03
C VAL A 136 -22.94 36.56 4.58
N VAL A 137 -23.29 36.10 5.79
CA VAL A 137 -24.56 36.42 6.45
C VAL A 137 -24.54 37.79 7.15
N ASN A 138 -23.36 38.43 7.21
CA ASN A 138 -23.13 39.67 7.94
C ASN A 138 -23.63 39.57 9.39
N LEU A 139 -23.02 38.63 10.14
CA LEU A 139 -23.35 38.38 11.55
C LEU A 139 -22.88 39.51 12.49
N PHE A 140 -21.99 40.39 12.02
CA PHE A 140 -21.52 41.52 12.82
C PHE A 140 -22.66 42.52 13.08
N GLY A 141 -22.93 42.80 14.35
CA GLY A 141 -24.00 43.70 14.77
C GLY A 141 -25.41 43.10 14.76
N ARG A 142 -25.55 41.78 14.54
CA ARG A 142 -26.83 41.06 14.65
C ARG A 142 -27.17 40.71 16.10
N GLU A 143 -28.44 40.49 16.37
CA GLU A 143 -28.92 40.00 17.66
C GLU A 143 -28.31 38.63 18.00
N SER A 144 -27.95 38.42 19.27
CA SER A 144 -27.21 37.23 19.71
C SER A 144 -27.88 35.90 19.36
N TRP A 145 -29.21 35.85 19.37
CA TRP A 145 -29.95 34.63 19.02
C TRP A 145 -29.83 34.26 17.54
N LEU A 146 -29.76 35.23 16.63
CA LEU A 146 -29.53 34.99 15.20
C LEU A 146 -28.12 34.43 14.95
N ILE A 147 -27.13 34.92 15.71
CA ILE A 147 -25.76 34.41 15.66
C ILE A 147 -25.74 32.94 16.11
N ILE A 148 -26.33 32.65 17.27
CA ILE A 148 -26.40 31.28 17.81
C ILE A 148 -27.12 30.35 16.85
N LEU A 149 -28.27 30.76 16.31
CA LEU A 149 -29.04 29.98 15.35
C LEU A 149 -28.23 29.69 14.07
N THR A 150 -27.54 30.70 13.54
CA THR A 150 -26.69 30.53 12.35
C THR A 150 -25.55 29.55 12.62
N LEU A 151 -24.87 29.66 13.76
CA LEU A 151 -23.80 28.75 14.15
C LEU A 151 -24.31 27.31 14.29
N ILE A 152 -25.46 27.11 14.95
CA ILE A 152 -26.07 25.78 15.10
C ILE A 152 -26.43 25.16 13.75
N ILE A 153 -27.10 25.91 12.87
CA ILE A 153 -27.51 25.41 11.55
C ILE A 153 -26.31 25.13 10.66
N SER A 154 -25.30 26.00 10.69
CA SER A 154 -24.11 25.89 9.86
C SER A 154 -23.10 24.83 10.33
N TRP A 155 -23.22 24.35 11.58
CA TRP A 155 -22.21 23.50 12.19
C TRP A 155 -21.93 22.21 11.39
N LEU A 156 -22.97 21.40 11.12
CA LEU A 156 -22.80 20.13 10.40
C LEU A 156 -22.33 20.34 8.95
N PRO A 157 -22.96 21.22 8.13
CA PRO A 157 -22.49 21.46 6.77
C PRO A 157 -21.05 21.98 6.70
N VAL A 158 -20.65 22.86 7.62
CA VAL A 158 -19.29 23.40 7.65
C VAL A 158 -18.28 22.34 8.10
N LEU A 159 -18.65 21.48 9.06
CA LEU A 159 -17.81 20.35 9.45
C LEU A 159 -17.59 19.38 8.30
N ASP A 160 -18.64 19.00 7.59
CA ASP A 160 -18.55 18.10 6.42
C ASP A 160 -17.67 18.72 5.33
N LEU A 161 -17.86 20.00 5.01
CA LEU A 161 -17.04 20.70 4.03
C LEU A 161 -15.56 20.77 4.46
N SER A 162 -15.29 20.93 5.75
CA SER A 162 -13.94 20.94 6.32
C SER A 162 -13.24 19.60 6.16
N ILE A 163 -13.97 18.51 6.43
CA ILE A 163 -13.47 17.14 6.25
C ILE A 163 -13.18 16.88 4.76
N VAL A 164 -14.12 17.18 3.87
CA VAL A 164 -13.95 16.97 2.42
C VAL A 164 -12.78 17.79 1.86
N SER A 165 -12.66 19.05 2.27
CA SER A 165 -11.57 19.94 1.83
C SER A 165 -10.21 19.45 2.34
N THR A 166 -10.15 19.02 3.60
CA THR A 166 -8.93 18.44 4.18
C THR A 166 -8.54 17.14 3.48
N ASN A 167 -9.50 16.24 3.25
CA ASN A 167 -9.27 14.99 2.53
C ASN A 167 -8.72 15.26 1.12
N ARG A 168 -9.32 16.19 0.39
CA ARG A 168 -8.87 16.55 -0.96
C ARG A 168 -7.47 17.16 -0.95
N LEU A 169 -7.17 18.03 0.01
CA LEU A 169 -5.84 18.62 0.18
C LEU A 169 -4.80 17.53 0.47
N LEU A 170 -5.10 16.61 1.38
CA LEU A 170 -4.18 15.53 1.74
C LEU A 170 -4.00 14.51 0.61
N SER A 171 -5.04 14.16 -0.13
CA SER A 171 -4.92 13.30 -1.31
C SER A 171 -4.07 13.92 -2.41
N PHE A 172 -4.03 15.25 -2.52
CA PHE A 172 -3.14 15.95 -3.46
C PHE A 172 -1.68 15.98 -2.96
N LEU A 173 -1.46 16.15 -1.66
CA LEU A 173 -0.12 16.27 -1.08
C LEU A 173 0.55 14.91 -0.85
N ILE A 174 -0.21 13.88 -0.46
CA ILE A 174 0.30 12.57 -0.08
C ILE A 174 0.20 11.62 -1.28
N PRO A 175 1.33 11.19 -1.86
CA PRO A 175 1.32 10.30 -3.00
C PRO A 175 0.90 8.88 -2.57
N PRO A 176 0.25 8.10 -3.45
CA PRO A 176 -0.09 6.72 -3.16
C PRO A 176 1.18 5.89 -2.93
N ARG A 177 1.15 4.98 -1.94
CA ARG A 177 2.23 4.01 -1.73
C ARG A 177 2.05 2.87 -2.74
N ILE A 178 2.79 2.94 -3.84
CA ILE A 178 2.87 1.85 -4.81
C ILE A 178 3.64 0.70 -4.16
N LEU A 179 3.14 -0.53 -4.28
CA LEU A 179 3.86 -1.72 -3.81
C LEU A 179 4.81 -2.21 -4.92
N PRO A 180 6.06 -2.58 -4.59
CA PRO A 180 6.96 -3.27 -5.50
C PRO A 180 6.33 -4.55 -6.05
N LYS A 181 6.57 -4.86 -7.32
CA LYS A 181 6.06 -6.05 -7.99
C LYS A 181 7.20 -6.87 -8.57
N LEU A 182 7.00 -8.18 -8.58
CA LEU A 182 7.82 -9.13 -9.31
C LEU A 182 7.17 -9.42 -10.66
N GLU A 183 7.99 -9.68 -11.67
CA GLU A 183 7.60 -10.04 -13.02
C GLU A 183 8.17 -11.42 -13.34
N PHE A 184 7.28 -12.38 -13.55
CA PHE A 184 7.61 -13.73 -13.96
C PHE A 184 7.13 -13.93 -15.40
N GLU A 185 8.03 -14.30 -16.31
CA GLU A 185 7.69 -14.57 -17.72
C GLU A 185 6.88 -15.87 -17.91
N GLY A 186 6.78 -16.70 -16.86
CA GLY A 186 6.10 -18.00 -16.87
C GLY A 186 5.32 -18.27 -15.58
N PRO A 187 5.07 -19.55 -15.22
CA PRO A 187 4.41 -19.89 -13.96
C PRO A 187 5.24 -19.37 -12.77
N ILE A 188 4.57 -19.10 -11.65
CA ILE A 188 5.27 -18.61 -10.45
C ILE A 188 6.11 -19.78 -9.92
N PRO A 189 7.41 -19.61 -9.64
CA PRO A 189 8.23 -20.69 -9.09
C PRO A 189 7.72 -21.19 -7.73
N ASP A 190 8.00 -22.46 -7.41
CA ASP A 190 7.57 -23.09 -6.16
C ASP A 190 8.01 -22.31 -4.90
N ASP A 191 9.17 -21.65 -4.94
CA ASP A 191 9.70 -20.81 -3.85
C ASP A 191 8.85 -19.55 -3.59
N TYR A 192 8.06 -19.10 -4.58
CA TYR A 192 7.18 -17.94 -4.51
C TYR A 192 5.69 -18.31 -4.51
N ARG A 193 5.37 -19.58 -4.22
CA ARG A 193 3.98 -20.04 -4.10
C ARG A 193 3.18 -19.13 -3.19
N THR A 194 1.98 -18.80 -3.61
CA THR A 194 1.17 -17.76 -2.96
C THR A 194 -0.22 -18.29 -2.66
N VAL A 195 -0.66 -18.10 -1.42
CA VAL A 195 -2.05 -18.36 -1.02
C VAL A 195 -2.81 -17.04 -1.05
N VAL A 196 -3.79 -16.94 -1.94
CA VAL A 196 -4.74 -15.83 -2.02
C VAL A 196 -5.87 -16.07 -1.02
N ILE A 197 -5.84 -15.31 0.07
CA ILE A 197 -6.86 -15.37 1.11
C ILE A 197 -8.00 -14.40 0.75
N VAL A 198 -9.22 -14.94 0.70
CA VAL A 198 -10.47 -14.17 0.51
C VAL A 198 -11.20 -14.10 1.85
N PRO A 199 -11.02 -13.00 2.63
CA PRO A 199 -11.74 -12.82 3.87
C PRO A 199 -13.24 -12.64 3.58
N THR A 200 -14.07 -13.44 4.23
CA THR A 200 -15.51 -13.48 3.97
C THR A 200 -16.28 -13.72 5.27
N MET A 201 -17.46 -13.16 5.43
CA MET A 201 -18.38 -13.51 6.53
C MET A 201 -19.44 -14.45 5.97
N LEU A 202 -19.74 -15.56 6.66
CA LEU A 202 -20.76 -16.51 6.20
C LEU A 202 -22.04 -16.33 6.99
N SER A 203 -23.06 -15.80 6.32
CA SER A 203 -24.34 -15.44 6.95
C SER A 203 -25.40 -16.53 6.89
N SER A 204 -25.35 -17.41 5.88
CA SER A 204 -26.34 -18.45 5.63
C SER A 204 -25.79 -19.52 4.68
N PRO A 205 -26.38 -20.73 4.62
CA PRO A 205 -25.97 -21.76 3.66
C PRO A 205 -26.03 -21.29 2.20
N LYS A 206 -26.99 -20.43 1.84
CA LYS A 206 -27.09 -19.86 0.49
C LYS A 206 -25.98 -18.85 0.21
N ASP A 207 -25.60 -18.05 1.21
CA ASP A 207 -24.46 -17.14 1.10
C ASP A 207 -23.17 -17.92 0.91
N VAL A 208 -22.96 -19.01 1.66
CA VAL A 208 -21.83 -19.93 1.46
C VAL A 208 -21.72 -20.34 -0.01
N GLU A 209 -22.79 -20.82 -0.63
CA GLU A 209 -22.77 -21.20 -2.06
C GLU A 209 -22.28 -20.06 -2.96
N ALA A 210 -22.80 -18.85 -2.76
CA ALA A 210 -22.43 -17.67 -3.54
C ALA A 210 -20.96 -17.25 -3.32
N GLN A 211 -20.45 -17.36 -2.09
CA GLN A 211 -19.05 -17.00 -1.79
C GLN A 211 -18.07 -18.00 -2.40
N PHE A 212 -18.40 -19.29 -2.37
CA PHE A 212 -17.59 -20.34 -2.98
C PHE A 212 -17.63 -20.30 -4.51
N GLU A 213 -18.76 -19.94 -5.12
CA GLU A 213 -18.83 -19.67 -6.57
C GLU A 213 -17.89 -18.49 -6.95
N ARG A 214 -17.91 -17.41 -6.17
CA ARG A 214 -17.00 -16.27 -6.39
C ARG A 214 -15.53 -16.65 -6.20
N LEU A 215 -15.22 -17.51 -5.23
CA LEU A 215 -13.87 -18.05 -5.04
C LEU A 215 -13.42 -18.82 -6.28
N GLN A 216 -14.29 -19.70 -6.79
CA GLN A 216 -14.03 -20.49 -8.00
C GLN A 216 -13.78 -19.60 -9.23
N ILE A 217 -14.61 -18.57 -9.44
CA ILE A 217 -14.42 -17.61 -10.54
C ILE A 217 -13.05 -16.92 -10.43
N ARG A 218 -12.65 -16.50 -9.23
CA ARG A 218 -11.33 -15.86 -9.00
C ARG A 218 -10.17 -16.80 -9.31
N ALA A 219 -10.29 -18.07 -8.88
CA ALA A 219 -9.29 -19.09 -9.13
C ALA A 219 -9.14 -19.38 -10.63
N LEU A 220 -10.26 -19.53 -11.35
CA LEU A 220 -10.26 -19.79 -12.79
C LEU A 220 -9.77 -18.60 -13.61
N ALA A 221 -10.06 -17.37 -13.17
CA ALA A 221 -9.57 -16.15 -13.83
C ALA A 221 -8.05 -15.96 -13.66
N ASN A 222 -7.44 -16.58 -12.65
CA ASN A 222 -6.00 -16.49 -12.35
C ASN A 222 -5.38 -17.89 -12.32
N ALA A 223 -5.54 -18.62 -13.42
CA ALA A 223 -5.04 -19.99 -13.54
C ALA A 223 -3.50 -20.04 -13.49
N ASN A 224 -2.95 -20.31 -12.31
CA ASN A 224 -1.54 -20.56 -12.08
C ASN A 224 -1.41 -21.64 -11.02
N GLU A 225 -0.65 -22.70 -11.30
CA GLU A 225 -0.54 -23.88 -10.43
C GLU A 225 0.07 -23.57 -9.06
N SER A 226 0.83 -22.46 -8.97
CA SER A 226 1.47 -21.99 -7.74
C SER A 226 0.61 -21.00 -6.95
N LEU A 227 -0.61 -20.71 -7.42
CA LEU A 227 -1.62 -19.94 -6.69
C LEU A 227 -2.63 -20.88 -6.05
N GLN A 228 -2.77 -20.76 -4.73
CA GLN A 228 -3.84 -21.42 -3.99
C GLN A 228 -4.85 -20.39 -3.52
N PHE A 229 -6.12 -20.75 -3.47
CA PHE A 229 -7.18 -19.87 -3.01
C PHE A 229 -7.79 -20.42 -1.73
N ALA A 230 -7.88 -19.58 -0.71
CA ALA A 230 -8.44 -19.95 0.58
C ALA A 230 -9.49 -18.93 1.02
N ILE A 231 -10.54 -19.40 1.68
CA ILE A 231 -11.47 -18.54 2.41
C ILE A 231 -11.04 -18.56 3.88
N VAL A 232 -10.85 -17.37 4.44
CA VAL A 232 -10.78 -17.17 5.90
C VAL A 232 -12.09 -16.52 6.28
N SER A 233 -12.82 -17.16 7.19
CA SER A 233 -14.19 -16.74 7.50
C SER A 233 -14.50 -16.79 8.97
N ASP A 234 -15.50 -15.99 9.33
CA ASP A 234 -16.19 -16.00 10.61
C ASP A 234 -17.72 -16.01 10.39
N PHE A 235 -18.48 -16.30 11.44
CA PHE A 235 -19.94 -16.11 11.49
C PHE A 235 -20.29 -14.64 11.77
N LEU A 236 -21.54 -14.26 11.51
CA LEU A 236 -22.03 -12.93 11.91
C LEU A 236 -22.05 -12.77 13.44
N ASP A 237 -21.99 -11.51 13.89
CA ASP A 237 -22.09 -11.18 15.32
C ASP A 237 -23.37 -11.78 15.94
N ALA A 238 -23.20 -12.45 17.08
CA ALA A 238 -24.24 -13.19 17.79
C ALA A 238 -24.22 -12.85 19.30
N GLU A 239 -25.39 -12.83 19.94
CA GLU A 239 -25.50 -12.66 21.40
C GLU A 239 -25.01 -13.90 22.18
N THR A 240 -25.03 -15.07 21.52
CA THR A 240 -24.63 -16.36 22.08
C THR A 240 -23.54 -16.99 21.24
N GLU A 241 -22.68 -17.79 21.87
CA GLU A 241 -21.54 -18.47 21.21
C GLU A 241 -21.94 -19.39 20.05
N THR A 242 -23.15 -19.96 20.11
CA THR A 242 -23.73 -20.76 19.03
C THR A 242 -25.17 -20.34 18.78
N ILE A 243 -25.54 -20.27 17.50
CA ILE A 243 -26.91 -20.09 17.01
C ILE A 243 -27.30 -21.36 16.23
N ALA A 244 -28.60 -21.68 16.21
CA ALA A 244 -29.14 -22.86 15.55
C ALA A 244 -28.76 -23.04 14.06
N ASN A 245 -28.34 -21.97 13.37
CA ASN A 245 -27.99 -22.02 11.95
C ASN A 245 -26.48 -22.20 11.69
N ASP A 246 -25.63 -22.08 12.71
CA ASP A 246 -24.17 -22.07 12.53
C ASP A 246 -23.66 -23.42 12.02
N GLU A 247 -24.20 -24.51 12.55
CA GLU A 247 -23.86 -25.87 12.11
C GLU A 247 -24.22 -26.08 10.63
N ALA A 248 -25.40 -25.61 10.20
CA ALA A 248 -25.83 -25.70 8.81
C ALA A 248 -24.93 -24.88 7.86
N ILE A 249 -24.49 -23.69 8.30
CA ILE A 249 -23.56 -22.85 7.54
C ILE A 249 -22.19 -23.55 7.42
N LEU A 250 -21.68 -24.09 8.52
CA LEU A 250 -20.38 -24.76 8.56
C LEU A 250 -20.38 -26.02 7.68
N ASP A 251 -21.45 -26.80 7.74
CA ASP A 251 -21.58 -28.01 6.93
C ASP A 251 -21.72 -27.69 5.45
N ALA A 252 -22.48 -26.65 5.08
CA ALA A 252 -22.51 -26.17 3.70
C ALA A 252 -21.11 -25.74 3.22
N ALA A 253 -20.33 -25.04 4.07
CA ALA A 253 -18.98 -24.61 3.72
C ALA A 253 -18.02 -25.80 3.54
N ARG A 254 -18.10 -26.79 4.43
CA ARG A 254 -17.34 -28.05 4.33
C ARG A 254 -17.68 -28.80 3.03
N GLN A 255 -18.96 -28.89 2.69
CA GLN A 255 -19.37 -29.56 1.46
C GLN A 255 -18.84 -28.83 0.22
N GLN A 256 -18.95 -27.50 0.17
CA GLN A 256 -18.46 -26.71 -0.97
C GLN A 256 -16.94 -26.76 -1.11
N ILE A 257 -16.17 -26.64 -0.02
CA ILE A 257 -14.70 -26.72 -0.10
C ILE A 257 -14.25 -28.11 -0.54
N ASN A 258 -14.85 -29.18 0.00
CA ASN A 258 -14.52 -30.54 -0.40
C ASN A 258 -14.84 -30.78 -1.88
N ARG A 259 -15.99 -30.28 -2.36
CA ARG A 259 -16.35 -30.34 -3.78
C ARG A 259 -15.31 -29.65 -4.67
N LEU A 260 -14.89 -28.44 -4.30
CA LEU A 260 -13.88 -27.70 -5.06
C LEU A 260 -12.52 -28.39 -5.03
N ASN A 261 -12.06 -28.90 -3.88
CA ASN A 261 -10.77 -29.59 -3.78
C ASN A 261 -10.73 -30.89 -4.60
N VAL A 262 -11.86 -31.61 -4.70
CA VAL A 262 -11.97 -32.79 -5.57
C VAL A 262 -11.92 -32.39 -7.05
N GLN A 263 -12.58 -31.29 -7.42
CA GLN A 263 -12.63 -30.83 -8.81
C GLN A 263 -11.32 -30.17 -9.27
N TYR A 264 -10.65 -29.44 -8.38
CA TYR A 264 -9.44 -28.67 -8.62
C TYR A 264 -8.32 -29.19 -7.72
N HIS A 265 -7.79 -30.36 -8.06
CA HIS A 265 -6.68 -30.93 -7.33
C HIS A 265 -5.39 -30.15 -7.62
N SER A 266 -4.69 -29.74 -6.57
CA SER A 266 -3.33 -29.20 -6.68
C SER A 266 -2.33 -30.15 -6.05
N LYS A 267 -1.07 -30.10 -6.52
CA LYS A 267 0.07 -30.80 -5.91
C LYS A 267 0.25 -30.46 -4.41
N TYR A 268 -0.35 -29.37 -3.95
CA TYR A 268 -0.14 -28.75 -2.65
C TYR A 268 -1.38 -28.79 -1.74
N GLY A 269 -2.43 -29.53 -2.14
CA GLY A 269 -3.73 -29.57 -1.46
C GLY A 269 -4.85 -29.28 -2.44
#